data_AF-A0A6J5BHY3-F1
#
_entry.id   AF-A0A6J5BHY3-F1
#
_cell.length_a   1.000
_cell.length_b   1.000
_cell.length_c   1.000
_cell.angle_alpha   90.00
_cell.angle_beta   90.00
_cell.angle_gamma   90.00
#
_symmetry.space_group_name_H-M   'P 1'
#
loop_
_entity.id
_entity.type
_entity.pdbx_description
1 polymer ?
#
loop_
_entity_poly.entity_id
_entity_poly.type
_entity_poly.pdbx_seq_one_letter_code
_entity_poly.pdbx_strand_id
1 'polypeptide(L)'
;MGQTVVQHGVYYDQPYCKVAPNHDRPRLPVTHWSAHDLRRTTRTLLATPGCPNEIAEAVLGHVQPGIIGIYNRHTYDRERREWLTKLSHRLEEIEEPVVFLGWSPHQMNLDIKMQYLTGGDNVFGPDYGAAKVYTVLSTSFSGTCPNASKLLAQLRFTPDMESEIMAQIMAKKDATDSAKAYLRSRHDFLSSWLSGVTTIDGKEALPAVKRSLGL
;
A
#
# COMPACT_ATOMS: atom_id res chain seq x y z
N MET A 1 24.72 3.14 -5.94
CA MET A 1 25.28 2.60 -4.68
C MET A 1 26.02 1.32 -5.02
N GLY A 2 27.30 1.17 -4.67
CA GLY A 2 28.09 -0.01 -5.04
C GLY A 2 27.78 -1.23 -4.15
N GLN A 3 27.98 -2.44 -4.67
CA GLN A 3 27.75 -3.70 -3.92
C GLN A 3 28.47 -3.72 -2.55
N THR A 4 29.71 -3.22 -2.51
CA THR A 4 30.52 -3.14 -1.29
C THR A 4 29.88 -2.26 -0.21
N VAL A 5 29.20 -1.17 -0.61
CA VAL A 5 28.51 -0.27 0.31
C VAL A 5 27.35 -0.99 1.00
N VAL A 6 26.56 -1.74 0.22
CA VAL A 6 25.45 -2.52 0.76
C VAL A 6 25.95 -3.63 1.67
N GLN A 7 27.02 -4.33 1.29
CA GLN A 7 27.62 -5.39 2.12
C GLN A 7 28.16 -4.85 3.45
N HIS A 8 28.84 -3.70 3.43
CA HIS A 8 29.32 -3.06 4.66
C HIS A 8 28.15 -2.59 5.53
N GLY A 9 27.09 -2.03 4.94
CA GLY A 9 25.88 -1.65 5.68
C GLY A 9 25.23 -2.85 6.37
N VAL A 10 25.00 -3.95 5.64
CA VAL A 10 24.44 -5.18 6.23
C VAL A 10 25.34 -5.71 7.35
N TYR A 11 26.66 -5.77 7.13
CA TYR A 11 27.59 -6.23 8.16
C TYR A 11 27.57 -5.31 9.40
N TYR A 12 27.41 -4.01 9.21
CA TYR A 12 27.34 -3.03 10.30
C TYR A 12 26.21 -3.34 11.28
N ASP A 13 25.06 -3.80 10.78
CA ASP A 13 23.86 -4.10 11.56
C ASP A 13 23.78 -5.57 12.05
N GLN A 14 24.73 -6.43 11.68
CA GLN A 14 24.80 -7.80 12.21
C GLN A 14 25.09 -7.80 13.72
N PRO A 15 24.52 -8.74 14.50
CA PRO A 15 24.69 -8.77 15.95
C PRO A 15 26.14 -9.09 16.40
N TYR A 16 26.93 -9.76 15.56
CA TYR A 16 28.35 -10.05 15.82
C TYR A 16 29.30 -8.98 15.28
N CYS A 17 28.80 -7.86 14.77
CA CYS A 17 29.63 -6.80 14.22
C CYS A 17 30.45 -6.10 15.30
N LYS A 18 31.78 -6.08 15.12
CA LYS A 18 32.74 -5.45 16.05
C LYS A 18 33.03 -3.98 15.76
N VAL A 19 32.51 -3.43 14.66
CA VAL A 19 32.73 -2.03 14.27
C VAL A 19 31.90 -1.11 15.15
N ALA A 20 32.51 -0.08 15.72
CA ALA A 20 31.87 0.91 16.59
C ALA A 20 30.96 0.25 17.67
N PRO A 21 31.55 -0.49 18.63
CA PRO A 21 30.79 -1.32 19.56
C PRO A 21 29.84 -0.52 20.48
N ASN A 22 30.19 0.74 20.76
CA ASN A 22 29.42 1.62 21.65
C ASN A 22 28.32 2.42 20.93
N HIS A 23 28.13 2.20 19.62
CA HIS A 23 27.10 2.91 18.85
C HIS A 23 25.77 2.16 18.98
N ASP A 24 24.78 2.82 19.58
CA ASP A 24 23.41 2.33 19.69
C ASP A 24 22.74 2.29 18.31
N ARG A 25 22.45 1.08 17.83
CA ARG A 25 21.88 0.86 16.49
C ARG A 25 21.03 -0.40 16.44
N PRO A 26 20.02 -0.45 15.56
CA PRO A 26 19.23 -1.65 15.33
C PRO A 26 20.13 -2.82 14.93
N ARG A 27 19.84 -4.01 15.46
CA ARG A 27 20.49 -5.25 15.03
C ARG A 27 19.53 -6.07 14.20
N LEU A 28 20.06 -6.69 13.15
CA LEU A 28 19.28 -7.60 12.32
C LEU A 28 18.84 -8.83 13.14
N PRO A 29 17.61 -9.33 12.95
CA PRO A 29 17.11 -10.52 13.64
C PRO A 29 17.75 -11.81 13.11
N VAL A 30 18.45 -11.74 11.96
CA VAL A 30 19.12 -12.87 11.31
C VAL A 30 20.64 -12.77 11.51
N THR A 31 21.29 -13.92 11.73
CA THR A 31 22.74 -14.02 11.94
C THR A 31 23.43 -14.77 10.80
N HIS A 32 24.74 -14.56 10.64
CA HIS A 32 25.60 -15.22 9.65
C HIS A 32 25.10 -15.09 8.21
N TRP A 33 24.48 -13.95 7.93
CA TRP A 33 23.88 -13.65 6.64
C TRP A 33 24.56 -12.42 6.00
N SER A 34 24.68 -12.46 4.68
CA SER A 34 25.20 -11.36 3.88
C SER A 34 24.34 -11.13 2.64
N ALA A 35 24.44 -9.94 2.04
CA ALA A 35 23.80 -9.68 0.75
C ALA A 35 24.23 -10.64 -0.37
N HIS A 36 25.37 -11.33 -0.22
CA HIS A 36 25.82 -12.34 -1.17
C HIS A 36 24.97 -13.63 -1.09
N ASP A 37 24.38 -13.93 0.07
CA ASP A 37 23.52 -15.11 0.24
C ASP A 37 22.21 -14.99 -0.54
N LEU A 38 21.76 -13.76 -0.86
CA LEU A 38 20.67 -13.54 -1.82
C LEU A 38 21.03 -14.06 -3.20
N ARG A 39 22.25 -13.80 -3.69
CA ARG A 39 22.69 -14.30 -5.01
C ARG A 39 22.78 -15.82 -5.03
N ARG A 40 23.29 -16.43 -3.95
CA ARG A 40 23.34 -17.90 -3.80
C ARG A 40 21.93 -18.49 -3.83
N THR A 41 21.02 -17.92 -3.05
CA THR A 41 19.62 -18.34 -2.98
C THR A 41 18.94 -18.20 -4.34
N THR A 42 19.06 -17.05 -4.99
CA THR A 42 18.56 -16.80 -6.35
C THR A 42 19.11 -17.80 -7.36
N ARG A 43 20.43 -18.07 -7.34
CA ARG A 43 21.06 -19.02 -8.27
C ARG A 43 20.50 -20.42 -8.12
N THR A 44 20.32 -20.87 -6.88
CA THR A 44 19.77 -22.19 -6.56
C THR A 44 18.30 -22.27 -6.95
N LEU A 45 17.50 -21.26 -6.60
CA LEU A 45 16.07 -21.24 -6.91
C LEU A 45 15.78 -21.14 -8.41
N LEU A 46 16.63 -20.46 -9.19
CA LEU A 46 16.54 -20.44 -10.65
C LEU A 46 16.91 -21.78 -11.28
N ALA A 47 17.83 -22.54 -10.67
CA ALA A 47 18.23 -23.84 -11.18
C ALA A 47 17.09 -24.87 -11.11
N THR A 48 16.27 -24.80 -10.06
CA THR A 48 15.19 -25.78 -9.82
C THR A 48 14.19 -25.91 -10.99
N PRO A 49 13.66 -24.83 -11.58
CA PRO A 49 12.82 -24.90 -12.78
C PRO A 49 13.61 -25.04 -14.10
N GLY A 50 14.92 -25.26 -14.05
CA GLY A 50 15.76 -25.48 -15.23
C GLY A 50 16.18 -24.21 -15.96
N CYS A 51 16.39 -23.08 -15.27
CA CYS A 51 16.90 -21.86 -15.91
C CYS A 51 18.24 -22.13 -16.60
N PRO A 52 18.39 -21.80 -17.90
CA PRO A 52 19.66 -21.94 -18.60
C PRO A 52 20.77 -21.14 -17.91
N ASN A 53 21.95 -21.75 -17.80
CA ASN A 53 23.05 -21.21 -17.02
C ASN A 53 23.44 -19.78 -17.47
N GLU A 54 23.52 -19.54 -18.78
CA GLU A 54 23.86 -18.22 -19.33
C GLU A 54 22.90 -17.11 -18.88
N ILE A 55 21.60 -17.45 -18.77
CA ILE A 55 20.57 -16.51 -18.31
C ILE A 55 20.66 -16.34 -16.79
N ALA A 56 20.86 -17.42 -16.02
CA ALA A 56 21.02 -17.36 -14.57
C ALA A 56 22.23 -16.50 -14.17
N GLU A 57 23.37 -16.67 -14.84
CA GLU A 57 24.57 -15.86 -14.61
C GLU A 57 24.33 -14.38 -15.00
N ALA A 58 23.61 -14.13 -16.10
CA ALA A 58 23.21 -12.77 -16.50
C ALA A 58 22.24 -12.13 -15.49
N VAL A 59 21.30 -12.90 -14.89
CA VAL A 59 20.44 -12.43 -13.79
C VAL A 59 21.26 -12.00 -12.58
N LEU A 60 22.31 -12.75 -12.22
CA LEU A 60 23.20 -12.42 -11.11
C LEU A 60 24.18 -11.26 -11.43
N GLY A 61 24.22 -10.81 -12.68
CA GLY A 61 25.14 -9.78 -13.14
C GLY A 61 26.59 -10.27 -13.25
N HIS A 62 26.80 -11.57 -13.42
CA HIS A 62 28.13 -12.13 -13.63
C HIS A 62 28.61 -11.86 -15.07
N VAL A 63 29.88 -11.49 -15.19
CA VAL A 63 30.54 -11.32 -16.50
C VAL A 63 30.93 -12.70 -17.01
N GLN A 64 30.58 -13.00 -18.26
CA GLN A 64 30.95 -14.27 -18.87
C GLN A 64 32.48 -14.35 -19.07
N PRO A 65 33.13 -15.43 -18.62
CA PRO A 65 34.59 -15.52 -18.66
C PRO A 65 35.10 -15.89 -20.06
N GLY A 66 36.35 -15.48 -20.31
CA GLY A 66 37.14 -15.95 -21.45
C GLY A 66 36.51 -15.66 -22.82
N ILE A 67 36.69 -16.60 -23.74
CA ILE A 67 36.28 -16.47 -25.15
C ILE A 67 34.77 -16.27 -25.30
N ILE A 68 33.97 -16.85 -24.39
CA ILE A 68 32.51 -16.73 -24.43
C ILE A 68 32.10 -15.25 -24.31
N GLY A 69 32.69 -14.49 -23.37
CA GLY A 69 32.39 -13.06 -23.20
C GLY A 69 32.91 -12.15 -24.32
N ILE A 70 33.79 -12.67 -25.19
CA ILE A 70 34.25 -11.98 -26.41
C ILE A 70 33.17 -12.11 -27.49
N TYR A 71 32.66 -13.33 -27.72
CA TYR A 71 31.70 -13.60 -28.80
C TYR A 71 30.25 -13.33 -28.41
N ASN A 72 29.86 -13.63 -27.18
CA ASN A 72 28.51 -13.48 -26.69
C ASN A 72 28.37 -12.15 -25.92
N ARG A 73 27.81 -11.16 -26.60
CA ARG A 73 27.55 -9.82 -26.05
C ARG A 73 26.07 -9.58 -25.72
N HIS A 74 25.23 -10.62 -25.85
CA HIS A 74 23.80 -10.52 -25.59
C HIS A 74 23.53 -10.32 -24.09
N THR A 75 22.66 -9.35 -23.74
CA THR A 75 22.36 -9.00 -22.34
C THR A 75 21.26 -9.85 -21.72
N TYR A 76 20.50 -10.59 -22.54
CA TYR A 76 19.39 -11.46 -22.13
C TYR A 76 18.28 -10.73 -21.35
N ASP A 77 18.07 -9.42 -21.56
CA ASP A 77 17.15 -8.65 -20.71
C ASP A 77 15.70 -9.15 -20.71
N ARG A 78 15.23 -9.67 -21.85
CA ARG A 78 13.91 -10.29 -21.95
C ARG A 78 13.85 -11.59 -21.14
N GLU A 79 14.81 -12.48 -21.34
CA GLU A 79 14.90 -13.76 -20.65
C GLU A 79 15.12 -13.55 -19.15
N ARG A 80 15.94 -12.57 -18.75
CA ARG A 80 16.13 -12.16 -17.35
C ARG A 80 14.81 -11.78 -16.71
N ARG A 81 13.97 -10.99 -17.39
CA ARG A 81 12.62 -10.64 -16.89
C ARG A 81 11.78 -11.89 -16.70
N GLU A 82 11.70 -12.75 -17.71
CA GLU A 82 10.89 -13.98 -17.66
C GLU A 82 11.29 -14.88 -16.47
N TRP A 83 12.59 -15.10 -16.27
CA TRP A 83 13.08 -15.94 -15.20
C TRP A 83 12.98 -15.29 -13.82
N LEU A 84 13.14 -13.97 -13.71
CA LEU A 84 12.86 -13.23 -12.48
C LEU A 84 11.37 -13.27 -12.11
N THR A 85 10.46 -13.21 -13.08
CA THR A 85 9.02 -13.40 -12.84
C THR A 85 8.72 -14.80 -12.30
N LYS A 86 9.31 -15.84 -12.90
CA LYS A 86 9.16 -17.22 -12.38
C LYS A 86 9.71 -17.37 -10.96
N LEU A 87 10.85 -16.76 -10.67
CA LEU A 87 11.42 -16.74 -9.33
C LEU A 87 10.49 -16.02 -8.34
N SER A 88 9.92 -14.88 -8.73
CA SER A 88 8.94 -14.15 -7.92
C SER A 88 7.75 -15.02 -7.54
N HIS A 89 7.14 -15.70 -8.52
CA HIS A 89 6.00 -16.60 -8.24
C HIS A 89 6.40 -17.74 -7.29
N ARG A 90 7.60 -18.30 -7.45
CA ARG A 90 8.09 -19.34 -6.54
C ARG A 90 8.34 -18.82 -5.13
N LEU A 91 8.78 -17.57 -4.98
CA LEU A 91 8.90 -16.96 -3.66
C LEU A 91 7.52 -16.76 -3.02
N GLU A 92 6.52 -16.30 -3.79
CA GLU A 92 5.12 -16.21 -3.36
C GLU A 92 4.57 -17.59 -2.91
N GLU A 93 5.02 -18.70 -3.49
CA GLU A 93 4.63 -20.06 -3.08
C GLU A 93 5.28 -20.54 -1.76
N ILE A 94 6.46 -20.01 -1.41
CA ILE A 94 7.19 -20.40 -0.19
C ILE A 94 6.77 -19.51 1.00
N GLU A 95 6.22 -18.33 0.72
CA GLU A 95 5.62 -17.48 1.74
C GLU A 95 4.39 -18.16 2.34
N GLU A 96 4.26 -18.12 3.66
CA GLU A 96 3.12 -18.71 4.34
C GLU A 96 1.84 -17.91 4.01
N PRO A 97 0.76 -18.58 3.53
CA PRO A 97 -0.47 -17.87 3.23
C PRO A 97 -1.09 -17.33 4.52
N VAL A 98 -1.46 -16.05 4.50
CA VAL A 98 -2.14 -15.39 5.63
C VAL A 98 -3.59 -15.10 5.24
N VAL A 99 -4.53 -15.51 6.09
CA VAL A 99 -5.94 -15.14 5.98
C VAL A 99 -6.26 -14.09 7.04
N PHE A 100 -6.82 -12.96 6.62
CA PHE A 100 -7.19 -11.85 7.49
C PHE A 100 -8.47 -11.16 7.00
N LEU A 101 -9.03 -10.25 7.80
CA LEU A 101 -10.22 -9.50 7.44
C LEU A 101 -9.84 -8.32 6.51
N GLY A 102 -10.33 -8.37 5.27
CA GLY A 102 -10.21 -7.29 4.29
C GLY A 102 -11.49 -6.45 4.19
N TRP A 103 -11.35 -5.16 3.87
CA TRP A 103 -12.48 -4.28 3.55
C TRP A 103 -12.07 -3.23 2.52
N SER A 104 -13.07 -2.73 1.77
CA SER A 104 -12.90 -1.68 0.77
C SER A 104 -13.95 -0.58 1.00
N PRO A 105 -13.57 0.71 0.94
CA PRO A 105 -12.24 1.22 0.61
C PRO A 105 -11.23 1.09 1.77
N HIS A 106 -9.98 0.72 1.48
CA HIS A 106 -8.86 0.72 2.44
C HIS A 106 -7.51 0.61 1.72
N GLN A 107 -6.45 1.18 2.32
CA GLN A 107 -5.09 1.19 1.75
C GLN A 107 -4.50 -0.21 1.50
N MET A 108 -4.93 -1.22 2.28
CA MET A 108 -4.48 -2.61 2.10
C MET A 108 -4.74 -3.15 0.68
N ASN A 109 -5.80 -2.67 0.01
CA ASN A 109 -6.13 -3.09 -1.36
C ASN A 109 -5.13 -2.55 -2.40
N LEU A 110 -4.32 -1.55 -2.03
CA LEU A 110 -3.29 -0.94 -2.87
C LEU A 110 -1.89 -1.48 -2.52
N ASP A 111 -1.61 -1.66 -1.23
CA ASP A 111 -0.28 -2.03 -0.74
C ASP A 111 -0.02 -3.53 -0.77
N ILE A 112 -1.07 -4.36 -0.68
CA ILE A 112 -0.97 -5.81 -0.58
C ILE A 112 -1.61 -6.45 -1.82
N LYS A 113 -0.89 -7.38 -2.46
CA LYS A 113 -1.44 -8.24 -3.51
C LYS A 113 -2.36 -9.29 -2.88
N MET A 114 -3.59 -8.88 -2.55
CA MET A 114 -4.59 -9.70 -1.89
C MET A 114 -5.80 -10.00 -2.78
N GLN A 115 -6.57 -11.02 -2.42
CA GLN A 115 -7.82 -11.38 -3.07
C GLN A 115 -8.91 -11.63 -2.03
N TYR A 116 -10.11 -11.10 -2.26
CA TYR A 116 -11.28 -11.45 -1.46
C TYR A 116 -11.72 -12.88 -1.79
N LEU A 117 -11.82 -13.71 -0.76
CA LEU A 117 -12.22 -15.11 -0.90
C LEU A 117 -13.71 -15.24 -1.21
N THR A 118 -14.07 -16.17 -2.10
CA THR A 118 -15.45 -16.54 -2.42
C THR A 118 -16.00 -17.57 -1.42
N GLY A 119 -17.33 -17.75 -1.40
CA GLY A 119 -18.00 -18.76 -0.56
C GLY A 119 -18.34 -18.29 0.87
N GLY A 120 -18.03 -17.05 1.21
CA GLY A 120 -18.36 -16.42 2.50
C GLY A 120 -19.77 -15.87 2.60
N ASP A 121 -20.61 -16.05 1.59
CA ASP A 121 -21.87 -15.31 1.40
C ASP A 121 -22.85 -15.43 2.57
N ASN A 122 -22.93 -16.62 3.18
CA ASN A 122 -23.81 -16.87 4.34
C ASN A 122 -23.30 -16.24 5.65
N VAL A 123 -22.05 -15.79 5.69
CA VAL A 123 -21.39 -15.24 6.89
C VAL A 123 -21.15 -13.74 6.75
N PHE A 124 -20.57 -13.31 5.62
CA PHE A 124 -20.21 -11.91 5.37
C PHE A 124 -21.19 -11.17 4.46
N GLY A 125 -22.13 -11.89 3.85
CA GLY A 125 -23.03 -11.36 2.82
C GLY A 125 -22.52 -11.62 1.40
N PRO A 126 -23.40 -11.52 0.40
CA PRO A 126 -23.06 -11.75 -1.00
C PRO A 126 -22.04 -10.72 -1.52
N ASP A 127 -21.56 -10.93 -2.75
CA ASP A 127 -20.67 -10.01 -3.48
C ASP A 127 -19.41 -9.65 -2.68
N TYR A 128 -18.73 -10.67 -2.14
CA TYR A 128 -17.53 -10.53 -1.31
C TYR A 128 -17.74 -9.76 0.00
N GLY A 129 -18.97 -9.78 0.54
CA GLY A 129 -19.34 -9.06 1.75
C GLY A 129 -19.64 -7.59 1.49
N ALA A 130 -20.30 -7.28 0.37
CA ALA A 130 -20.71 -5.91 0.04
C ALA A 130 -21.52 -5.30 1.19
N ALA A 131 -20.99 -4.22 1.76
CA ALA A 131 -21.51 -3.61 2.98
C ALA A 131 -21.97 -2.16 2.74
N LYS A 132 -22.85 -1.68 3.62
CA LYS A 132 -23.28 -0.28 3.69
C LYS A 132 -22.95 0.29 5.06
N VAL A 133 -22.31 1.45 5.07
CA VAL A 133 -22.04 2.21 6.29
C VAL A 133 -23.17 3.22 6.50
N TYR A 134 -23.75 3.22 7.70
CA TYR A 134 -24.91 4.05 8.04
C TYR A 134 -24.56 5.08 9.11
N THR A 135 -25.08 6.30 8.95
CA THR A 135 -25.12 7.30 10.02
C THR A 135 -26.26 6.97 10.98
N VAL A 136 -25.95 6.73 12.26
CA VAL A 136 -26.94 6.42 13.29
C VAL A 136 -27.05 7.58 14.28
N LEU A 137 -28.27 7.99 14.59
CA LEU A 137 -28.58 9.07 15.54
C LEU A 137 -29.37 8.50 16.73
N SER A 138 -29.28 9.13 17.90
CA SER A 138 -30.17 8.79 19.01
C SER A 138 -31.62 9.18 18.68
N THR A 139 -32.57 8.49 19.29
CA THR A 139 -34.01 8.69 19.04
C THR A 139 -34.47 10.12 19.32
N SER A 140 -33.84 10.83 20.26
CA SER A 140 -34.14 12.22 20.61
C SER A 140 -33.41 13.26 19.75
N PHE A 141 -32.28 12.90 19.13
CA PHE A 141 -31.39 13.88 18.48
C PHE A 141 -32.08 14.66 17.36
N SER A 142 -32.97 14.01 16.59
CA SER A 142 -33.70 14.67 15.50
C SER A 142 -34.64 15.78 15.99
N GLY A 143 -35.21 15.64 17.19
CA GLY A 143 -36.05 16.68 17.80
C GLY A 143 -35.23 17.80 18.45
N THR A 144 -34.13 17.45 19.14
CA THR A 144 -33.28 18.42 19.83
C THR A 144 -32.44 19.26 18.86
N CYS A 145 -31.94 18.63 17.79
CA CYS A 145 -31.00 19.23 16.84
C CYS A 145 -31.49 19.05 15.39
N PRO A 146 -32.64 19.65 15.00
CA PRO A 146 -33.24 19.40 13.68
C PRO A 146 -32.35 19.85 12.53
N ASN A 147 -31.65 20.98 12.66
CA ASN A 147 -30.75 21.50 11.63
C ASN A 147 -29.52 20.60 11.42
N ALA A 148 -28.89 20.13 12.50
CA ALA A 148 -27.76 19.21 12.41
C ALA A 148 -28.19 17.82 11.92
N SER A 149 -29.36 17.35 12.33
CA SER A 149 -29.93 16.06 11.89
C SER A 149 -30.19 16.06 10.39
N LYS A 150 -30.66 17.20 9.85
CA LYS A 150 -30.84 17.40 8.42
C LYS A 150 -29.52 17.24 7.65
N LEU A 151 -28.46 17.91 8.09
CA LEU A 151 -27.12 17.71 7.55
C LEU A 151 -26.69 16.23 7.57
N LEU A 152 -26.77 15.59 8.75
CA LEU A 152 -26.34 14.20 8.93
C LEU A 152 -27.14 13.21 8.07
N ALA A 153 -28.44 13.47 7.85
CA ALA A 153 -29.28 12.66 6.98
C ALA A 153 -28.92 12.79 5.50
N GLN A 154 -28.34 13.91 5.08
CA GLN A 154 -27.96 14.22 3.70
C GLN A 154 -26.51 13.84 3.37
N LEU A 155 -25.65 13.63 4.36
CA LEU A 155 -24.27 13.19 4.15
C LEU A 155 -24.24 11.81 3.49
N ARG A 156 -23.61 11.74 2.32
CA ARG A 156 -23.38 10.51 1.55
C ARG A 156 -21.97 10.55 0.98
N PHE A 157 -21.23 9.48 1.19
CA PHE A 157 -19.86 9.32 0.72
C PHE A 157 -19.82 8.27 -0.39
N THR A 158 -18.84 8.38 -1.27
CA THR A 158 -18.53 7.36 -2.28
C THR A 158 -17.20 6.70 -1.91
N PRO A 159 -16.97 5.43 -2.30
CA PRO A 159 -15.69 4.78 -2.08
C PRO A 159 -14.50 5.57 -2.63
N ASP A 160 -14.67 6.25 -3.78
CA ASP A 160 -13.63 7.09 -4.39
C ASP A 160 -13.27 8.30 -3.51
N MET A 161 -14.29 8.95 -2.95
CA MET A 161 -14.11 10.09 -2.03
C MET A 161 -13.33 9.66 -0.79
N GLU A 162 -13.72 8.54 -0.17
CA GLU A 162 -13.04 8.02 1.02
C GLU A 162 -11.60 7.60 0.69
N SER A 163 -11.38 6.97 -0.47
CA SER A 163 -10.06 6.53 -0.92
C SER A 163 -9.09 7.68 -1.16
N GLU A 164 -9.53 8.76 -1.81
CA GLU A 164 -8.69 9.93 -2.07
C GLU A 164 -8.29 10.66 -0.77
N ILE A 165 -9.22 10.80 0.18
CA ILE A 165 -8.95 11.40 1.48
C ILE A 165 -8.00 10.49 2.29
N MET A 166 -8.24 9.18 2.30
CA MET A 166 -7.37 8.22 3.00
C MET A 166 -5.94 8.23 2.45
N ALA A 167 -5.76 8.31 1.14
CA ALA A 167 -4.42 8.38 0.54
C ALA A 167 -3.60 9.58 1.07
N GLN A 168 -4.25 10.72 1.30
CA GLN A 168 -3.60 11.90 1.89
C GLN A 168 -3.21 11.69 3.35
N ILE A 169 -4.07 11.06 4.14
CA ILE A 169 -3.82 10.75 5.55
C ILE A 169 -2.67 9.74 5.67
N MET A 170 -2.64 8.72 4.81
CA MET A 170 -1.54 7.75 4.76
C MET A 170 -0.20 8.40 4.37
N ALA A 171 -0.23 9.46 3.56
CA ALA A 171 0.91 10.32 3.29
C ALA A 171 1.28 11.27 4.46
N LYS A 172 0.77 10.98 5.67
CA LYS A 172 1.01 11.71 6.93
C LYS A 172 0.51 13.16 6.94
N LYS A 173 -0.49 13.50 6.12
CA LYS A 173 -1.20 14.78 6.25
C LYS A 173 -2.23 14.70 7.37
N ASP A 174 -2.54 15.84 7.95
CA ASP A 174 -3.64 15.96 8.90
C ASP A 174 -4.98 15.61 8.23
N ALA A 175 -5.86 14.91 8.95
CA ALA A 175 -7.13 14.46 8.42
C ALA A 175 -8.09 15.61 8.10
N THR A 176 -8.10 16.67 8.92
CA THR A 176 -8.93 17.85 8.71
C THR A 176 -8.45 18.64 7.50
N ASP A 177 -7.14 18.80 7.36
CA ASP A 177 -6.56 19.48 6.21
C ASP A 177 -6.75 18.70 4.92
N SER A 178 -6.65 17.37 4.97
CA SER A 178 -6.93 16.47 3.84
C SER A 178 -8.39 16.58 3.39
N ALA A 179 -9.33 16.56 4.34
CA ALA A 179 -10.75 16.75 4.06
C ALA A 179 -11.03 18.15 3.47
N LYS A 180 -10.47 19.23 4.05
CA LYS A 180 -10.62 20.59 3.51
C LYS A 180 -10.04 20.71 2.10
N ALA A 181 -8.88 20.10 1.83
CA ALA A 181 -8.28 20.09 0.52
C ALA A 181 -9.16 19.37 -0.50
N TYR A 182 -9.72 18.21 -0.13
CA TYR A 182 -10.68 17.48 -0.97
C TYR A 182 -11.95 18.29 -1.24
N LEU A 183 -12.54 18.90 -0.21
CA LEU A 183 -13.73 19.76 -0.36
C LEU A 183 -13.47 20.98 -1.26
N ARG A 184 -12.23 21.49 -1.30
CA ARG A 184 -11.86 22.57 -2.23
C ARG A 184 -11.75 22.06 -3.67
N SER A 185 -11.13 20.90 -3.88
CA SER A 185 -10.92 20.33 -5.21
C SER A 185 -12.19 19.73 -5.82
N ARG A 186 -13.13 19.28 -4.98
CA ARG A 186 -14.41 18.66 -5.36
C ARG A 186 -15.51 19.19 -4.45
N HIS A 187 -16.42 19.99 -4.99
CA HIS A 187 -17.45 20.68 -4.21
C HIS A 187 -18.87 20.54 -4.75
N ASP A 188 -19.08 19.77 -5.83
CA ASP A 188 -20.38 19.65 -6.50
C ASP A 188 -21.48 19.09 -5.57
N PHE A 189 -21.08 18.15 -4.71
CA PHE A 189 -21.97 17.50 -3.74
C PHE A 189 -22.32 18.37 -2.53
N LEU A 190 -21.60 19.48 -2.27
CA LEU A 190 -21.88 20.36 -1.12
C LEU A 190 -23.30 20.92 -1.16
N SER A 191 -23.81 21.20 -2.35
CA SER A 191 -25.19 21.67 -2.56
C SER A 191 -26.22 20.64 -2.04
N SER A 192 -26.00 19.36 -2.30
CA SER A 192 -26.86 18.27 -1.84
C SER A 192 -26.78 18.06 -0.33
N TRP A 193 -25.57 18.12 0.25
CA TRP A 193 -25.38 17.96 1.69
C TRP A 193 -25.95 19.11 2.50
N LEU A 194 -25.88 20.34 1.97
CA LEU A 194 -26.26 21.56 2.68
C LEU A 194 -27.65 22.09 2.30
N SER A 195 -28.41 21.37 1.48
CA SER A 195 -29.73 21.80 1.04
C SER A 195 -30.67 22.04 2.22
N GLY A 196 -31.02 23.31 2.44
CA GLY A 196 -31.84 23.78 3.54
C GLY A 196 -31.25 23.57 4.94
N VAL A 197 -29.92 23.47 5.04
CA VAL A 197 -29.15 23.53 6.29
C VAL A 197 -28.75 24.98 6.54
N THR A 198 -28.84 25.42 7.80
CA THR A 198 -28.46 26.79 8.21
C THR A 198 -27.22 26.80 9.08
N THR A 199 -26.60 27.97 9.21
CA THR A 199 -25.61 28.28 10.22
C THR A 199 -26.27 28.42 11.61
N ILE A 200 -25.46 28.54 12.66
CA ILE A 200 -25.96 28.74 14.05
C ILE A 200 -26.76 30.04 14.17
N ASP A 201 -26.38 31.09 13.43
CA ASP A 201 -27.08 32.37 13.37
C ASP A 201 -28.25 32.38 12.36
N GLY A 202 -28.63 31.23 11.81
CA GLY A 202 -29.82 31.06 10.98
C GLY A 202 -29.67 31.46 9.50
N LYS A 203 -28.45 31.78 9.05
CA LYS A 203 -28.17 32.07 7.63
C LYS A 203 -28.00 30.78 6.83
N GLU A 204 -28.02 30.88 5.50
CA GLU A 204 -27.79 29.72 4.64
C GLU A 204 -26.37 29.13 4.82
N ALA A 205 -26.27 27.81 4.92
CA ALA A 205 -24.99 27.15 5.16
C ALA A 205 -24.03 27.18 3.96
N LEU A 206 -24.52 27.00 2.73
CA LEU A 206 -23.67 26.85 1.55
C LEU A 206 -22.74 28.06 1.31
N PRO A 207 -23.21 29.32 1.34
CA PRO A 207 -22.32 30.49 1.21
C PRO A 207 -21.29 30.58 2.34
N ALA A 208 -21.67 30.21 3.57
CA ALA A 208 -20.76 30.23 4.72
C ALA A 208 -19.66 29.17 4.58
N VAL A 209 -20.01 27.96 4.14
CA VAL A 209 -19.06 26.86 3.91
C VAL A 209 -18.10 27.20 2.77
N LYS A 210 -18.60 27.71 1.63
CA LYS A 210 -17.75 28.14 0.51
C LYS A 210 -16.73 29.19 0.96
N ARG A 211 -17.18 30.21 1.71
CA ARG A 211 -16.28 31.23 2.27
C ARG A 211 -15.20 30.63 3.18
N SER A 212 -15.57 29.68 4.04
CA SER A 212 -14.61 29.00 4.92
C SER A 212 -13.60 28.14 4.15
N LEU A 213 -14.01 27.55 3.03
CA LEU A 213 -13.16 26.78 2.13
C LEU A 213 -12.34 27.66 1.17
N GLY A 214 -12.67 28.94 1.02
CA GLY A 214 -12.03 29.83 0.05
C GLY A 214 -12.47 29.57 -1.39
N LEU A 215 -13.72 29.15 -1.57
CA LEU A 215 -14.39 28.89 -2.86
C LEU A 215 -15.32 30.04 -3.25
#